data_AF-A0A9D9RPN1-F1
#
_entry.id   AF-A0A9D9RPN1-F1
#
_cell.length_a   1.000
_cell.length_b   1.000
_cell.length_c   1.000
_cell.angle_alpha   90.00
_cell.angle_beta   90.00
_cell.angle_gamma   90.00
#
_symmetry.space_group_name_H-M   'P 1'
#
loop_
_entity.id
_entity.type
_entity.pdbx_description
1 polymer ?
#
loop_
_entity_poly.entity_id
_entity_poly.type
_entity_poly.pdbx_seq_one_letter_code
_entity_poly.pdbx_strand_id
1 'polypeptide(L)'
;MSKQPSSYLSSKLEGRPKANGSGNGIYALEPIHKGELVAVFGGVVYEWDAFIHLPDRERSLCIQVEDRHFLVPRPIGEGDYVNHSCNPNAGLSGQIGLVAMRDIKIGEEVCFDYAMSDTMPYDEFDCGCGALNCRGKVGGNDWQKPILQKRYAGFFAPHVQRKIDAMKAEKSAARKKVAATAAGYAGKIAPAFK
;
A
#
# COMPACT_ATOMS: atom_id res chain seq x y z
N MET A 1 22.03 14.71 -18.36
CA MET A 1 21.13 13.91 -17.49
C MET A 1 20.83 12.60 -18.20
N SER A 2 20.82 11.47 -17.48
CA SER A 2 20.49 10.16 -18.05
C SER A 2 19.09 10.17 -18.67
N LYS A 3 18.93 9.54 -19.85
CA LYS A 3 17.62 9.32 -20.49
C LYS A 3 16.87 8.11 -19.91
N GLN A 4 17.51 7.34 -19.03
CA GLN A 4 16.86 6.18 -18.42
C GLN A 4 15.83 6.64 -17.39
N PRO A 5 14.66 5.96 -17.32
CA PRO A 5 13.67 6.21 -16.27
C PRO A 5 14.28 5.98 -14.89
N SER A 6 13.71 6.65 -13.89
CA SER A 6 14.16 6.47 -12.51
C SER A 6 13.72 5.13 -11.91
N SER A 7 12.65 4.53 -12.45
CA SER A 7 12.14 3.22 -12.06
C SER A 7 12.64 2.09 -12.97
N TYR A 8 12.62 0.87 -12.41
CA TYR A 8 12.77 -0.37 -13.15
C TYR A 8 11.40 -1.00 -13.41
N LEU A 9 11.22 -1.56 -14.60
CA LEU A 9 10.09 -2.41 -14.96
C LEU A 9 10.63 -3.72 -15.54
N SER A 10 10.06 -4.85 -15.14
CA SER A 10 10.40 -6.17 -15.71
C SER A 10 10.18 -6.18 -17.22
N SER A 11 11.07 -6.83 -17.98
CA SER A 11 10.94 -6.98 -19.43
C SER A 11 9.73 -7.82 -19.86
N LYS A 12 9.10 -8.54 -18.90
CA LYS A 12 7.85 -9.28 -19.09
C LYS A 12 6.61 -8.38 -19.04
N LEU A 13 6.79 -7.08 -18.84
CA LEU A 13 5.72 -6.11 -18.65
C LEU A 13 5.88 -4.97 -19.66
N GLU A 14 4.75 -4.34 -19.98
CA GLU A 14 4.73 -3.08 -20.74
C GLU A 14 3.80 -2.07 -20.07
N GLY A 15 4.22 -0.80 -20.04
CA GLY A 15 3.35 0.32 -19.72
C GLY A 15 2.61 0.80 -20.98
N ARG A 16 1.28 0.93 -20.93
CA ARG A 16 0.49 1.46 -22.04
C ARG A 16 -0.76 2.21 -21.58
N PRO A 17 -1.34 3.07 -22.42
CA PRO A 17 -2.63 3.71 -22.14
C PRO A 17 -3.74 2.67 -21.91
N LYS A 18 -4.60 2.92 -20.93
CA LYS A 18 -5.78 2.09 -20.67
C LYS A 18 -6.81 2.29 -21.77
N ALA A 19 -7.48 1.22 -22.18
CA ALA A 19 -8.48 1.26 -23.26
C ALA A 19 -9.67 2.19 -22.98
N ASN A 20 -9.98 2.44 -21.70
CA ASN A 20 -11.04 3.36 -21.26
C ASN A 20 -10.58 4.84 -21.17
N GLY A 21 -9.33 5.14 -21.51
CA GLY A 21 -8.76 6.49 -21.45
C GLY A 21 -8.42 6.99 -20.04
N SER A 22 -8.56 6.18 -18.99
CA SER A 22 -8.34 6.60 -17.60
C SER A 22 -6.86 6.62 -17.17
N GLY A 23 -5.97 7.06 -18.06
CA GLY A 23 -4.51 7.07 -17.84
C GLY A 23 -3.79 5.83 -18.38
N ASN A 24 -2.67 5.48 -17.77
CA ASN A 24 -1.82 4.34 -18.15
C ASN A 24 -1.99 3.17 -17.18
N GLY A 25 -1.55 1.99 -17.59
CA GLY A 25 -1.44 0.81 -16.74
C GLY A 25 -0.28 -0.08 -17.20
N ILE A 26 0.07 -1.07 -16.38
CA ILE A 26 1.16 -2.01 -16.65
C ILE A 26 0.57 -3.39 -16.89
N TYR A 27 0.92 -4.04 -18.01
CA TYR A 27 0.33 -5.31 -18.42
C TYR A 27 1.38 -6.38 -18.67
N ALA A 28 1.06 -7.61 -18.33
CA ALA A 28 1.91 -8.76 -18.59
C ALA A 28 1.97 -9.14 -20.07
N LEU A 29 3.18 -9.20 -20.62
CA LEU A 29 3.50 -9.76 -21.94
C LEU A 29 3.78 -11.27 -21.86
N GLU A 30 4.31 -11.70 -20.72
CA GLU A 30 4.65 -13.10 -20.43
C GLU A 30 4.08 -13.52 -19.06
N PRO A 31 3.99 -14.83 -18.76
CA PRO A 31 3.66 -15.28 -17.41
C PRO A 31 4.68 -14.77 -16.38
N ILE A 32 4.17 -14.23 -15.27
CA ILE A 32 4.97 -13.81 -14.13
C ILE A 32 4.61 -14.72 -12.97
N HIS A 33 5.59 -15.46 -12.45
CA HIS A 33 5.37 -16.36 -11.33
C HIS A 33 5.31 -15.61 -10.01
N LYS A 34 4.57 -16.17 -9.04
CA LYS A 34 4.55 -15.67 -7.67
C LYS A 34 5.96 -15.42 -7.14
N GLY A 35 6.18 -14.24 -6.56
CA GLY A 35 7.45 -13.81 -5.99
C GLY A 35 8.42 -13.17 -6.98
N GLU A 36 8.15 -13.22 -8.29
CA GLU A 36 8.96 -12.48 -9.26
C GLU A 36 8.85 -10.96 -9.06
N LEU A 37 9.96 -10.28 -9.31
CA LEU A 37 10.03 -8.81 -9.31
C LEU A 37 9.29 -8.25 -10.52
N VAL A 38 8.35 -7.36 -10.25
CA VAL A 38 7.54 -6.66 -11.25
C VAL A 38 8.18 -5.31 -11.57
N ALA A 39 8.41 -4.50 -10.55
CA ALA A 39 8.91 -3.14 -10.67
C ALA A 39 9.75 -2.75 -9.45
N VAL A 40 10.62 -1.76 -9.63
CA VAL A 40 11.26 -1.03 -8.52
C VAL A 40 11.01 0.44 -8.75
N PHE A 41 10.30 1.07 -7.82
CA PHE A 41 10.06 2.50 -7.84
C PHE A 41 11.36 3.26 -7.59
N GLY A 42 11.54 4.36 -8.33
CA GLY A 42 12.70 5.25 -8.17
C GLY A 42 12.28 6.70 -8.38
N GLY A 43 13.20 7.62 -8.07
CA GLY A 43 12.93 9.04 -8.17
C GLY A 43 13.59 9.86 -7.08
N VAL A 44 12.96 10.99 -6.74
CA VAL A 44 13.42 11.92 -5.70
C VAL A 44 12.46 11.85 -4.52
N VAL A 45 13.02 11.77 -3.30
CA VAL A 45 12.22 11.76 -2.08
C VAL A 45 11.90 13.20 -1.67
N TYR A 46 10.62 13.46 -1.40
CA TYR A 46 10.12 14.71 -0.86
C TYR A 46 9.52 14.48 0.52
N GLU A 47 9.82 15.37 1.45
CA GLU A 47 9.06 15.48 2.69
C GLU A 47 7.67 16.09 2.42
N TRP A 48 6.70 15.77 3.28
CA TRP A 48 5.30 16.17 3.16
C TRP A 48 5.12 17.66 2.79
N ASP A 49 5.80 18.56 3.51
CA ASP A 49 5.60 20.00 3.34
C ASP A 49 6.02 20.49 1.95
N ALA A 50 7.00 19.83 1.31
CA ALA A 50 7.35 20.10 -0.08
C ALA A 50 6.47 19.32 -1.06
N PHE A 51 6.16 18.07 -0.74
CA PHE A 51 5.38 17.16 -1.57
C PHE A 51 3.99 17.68 -1.90
N ILE A 52 3.27 18.23 -0.91
CA ILE A 52 1.89 18.72 -1.11
C ILE A 52 1.78 19.88 -2.11
N HIS A 53 2.89 20.56 -2.39
CA HIS A 53 2.97 21.68 -3.32
C HIS A 53 3.47 21.28 -4.71
N LEU A 54 3.82 20.01 -4.92
CA LEU A 54 4.13 19.50 -6.27
C LEU A 54 2.87 19.46 -7.14
N PRO A 55 2.98 19.51 -8.49
CA PRO A 55 1.84 19.35 -9.38
C PRO A 55 1.06 18.05 -9.15
N ASP A 56 -0.26 18.07 -9.35
CA ASP A 56 -1.14 16.92 -9.11
C ASP A 56 -0.67 15.64 -9.82
N ARG A 57 -0.24 15.76 -11.07
CA ARG A 57 0.29 14.63 -11.86
C ARG A 57 1.53 13.98 -11.24
N GLU A 58 2.35 14.75 -10.54
CA GLU A 58 3.54 14.21 -9.87
C GLU A 58 3.15 13.54 -8.55
N ARG A 59 2.20 14.13 -7.82
CA ARG A 59 1.68 13.54 -6.58
C ARG A 59 0.94 12.22 -6.84
N SER A 60 0.19 12.12 -7.94
CA SER A 60 -0.56 10.90 -8.32
C SER A 60 0.30 9.74 -8.79
N LEU A 61 1.60 9.96 -9.05
CA LEU A 61 2.56 8.92 -9.46
C LEU A 61 3.55 8.57 -8.37
N CYS A 62 3.40 9.14 -7.17
CA CYS A 62 4.31 8.88 -6.06
C CYS A 62 3.98 7.58 -5.33
N ILE A 63 4.93 7.13 -4.53
CA ILE A 63 4.69 6.13 -3.48
C ILE A 63 5.18 6.68 -2.15
N GLN A 64 4.38 6.54 -1.09
CA GLN A 64 4.86 6.85 0.26
C GLN A 64 5.89 5.79 0.68
N VAL A 65 7.11 6.24 0.99
CA VAL A 65 8.23 5.35 1.36
C VAL A 65 8.57 5.40 2.84
N GLU A 66 8.22 6.46 3.55
CA GLU A 66 8.36 6.58 5.01
C GLU A 66 7.28 7.54 5.54
N ASP A 67 7.12 7.62 6.88
CA ASP A 67 6.28 8.62 7.50
C ASP A 67 6.63 10.02 6.98
N ARG A 68 5.64 10.71 6.39
CA ARG A 68 5.81 12.03 5.76
C ARG A 68 6.84 12.11 4.61
N HIS A 69 7.26 10.99 4.01
CA HIS A 69 8.20 11.00 2.88
C HIS A 69 7.65 10.23 1.67
N PHE A 70 7.75 10.87 0.50
CA PHE A 70 7.15 10.40 -0.75
C PHE A 70 8.21 10.33 -1.84
N LEU A 71 8.34 9.18 -2.48
CA LEU A 71 9.20 8.99 -3.64
C LEU A 71 8.44 9.39 -4.89
N VAL A 72 8.92 10.42 -5.59
CA VAL A 72 8.30 10.97 -6.79
C VAL A 72 9.17 10.67 -8.01
N PRO A 73 8.65 9.98 -9.03
CA PRO A 73 9.45 9.55 -10.18
C PRO A 73 9.93 10.72 -11.04
N ARG A 74 11.24 10.75 -11.32
CA ARG A 74 11.91 11.82 -12.08
C ARG A 74 13.16 11.27 -12.81
N PRO A 75 13.16 11.09 -14.15
CA PRO A 75 12.00 11.19 -15.05
C PRO A 75 11.01 10.03 -14.84
N ILE A 76 9.75 10.27 -15.22
CA ILE A 76 8.67 9.27 -15.19
C ILE A 76 8.93 8.21 -16.26
N GLY A 77 8.88 6.96 -15.85
CA GLY A 77 8.94 5.77 -16.70
C GLY A 77 7.68 4.92 -16.60
N GLU A 78 7.65 3.84 -17.39
CA GLU A 78 6.52 2.90 -17.41
C GLU A 78 6.29 2.21 -16.07
N GLY A 79 7.36 1.98 -15.29
CA GLY A 79 7.29 1.38 -13.95
C GLY A 79 6.51 2.21 -12.93
N ASP A 80 6.19 3.47 -13.24
CA ASP A 80 5.46 4.38 -12.36
C ASP A 80 3.95 4.36 -12.62
N TYR A 81 3.47 3.53 -13.56
CA TYR A 81 2.05 3.41 -13.91
C TYR A 81 1.34 2.25 -13.20
N VAL A 82 1.89 1.76 -12.08
CA VAL A 82 1.25 0.68 -11.30
C VAL A 82 0.00 1.22 -10.63
N ASN A 83 -1.16 0.72 -11.04
CA ASN A 83 -2.44 1.20 -10.54
C ASN A 83 -2.88 0.51 -9.25
N HIS A 84 -3.89 1.10 -8.62
CA HIS A 84 -4.62 0.52 -7.53
C HIS A 84 -5.58 -0.63 -7.96
N SER A 85 -5.66 -1.69 -7.16
CA SER A 85 -6.82 -2.60 -7.12
C SER A 85 -7.13 -3.07 -5.69
N CYS A 86 -8.41 -3.21 -5.34
CA CYS A 86 -8.86 -3.79 -4.06
C CYS A 86 -8.67 -5.33 -4.00
N ASN A 87 -8.42 -5.95 -5.16
CA ASN A 87 -8.01 -7.34 -5.29
C ASN A 87 -6.73 -7.42 -6.13
N PRO A 88 -5.59 -6.99 -5.58
CA PRO A 88 -4.36 -6.85 -6.34
C PRO A 88 -3.74 -8.21 -6.67
N ASN A 89 -2.78 -8.21 -7.59
CA ASN A 89 -1.94 -9.35 -7.93
C ASN A 89 -0.45 -9.12 -7.60
N ALA A 90 -0.08 -7.90 -7.20
CA ALA A 90 1.24 -7.56 -6.72
C ALA A 90 1.20 -6.88 -5.34
N GLY A 91 2.31 -6.93 -4.62
CA GLY A 91 2.48 -6.36 -3.29
C GLY A 91 3.91 -5.91 -3.03
N LEU A 92 4.11 -5.08 -2.00
CA LEU A 92 5.42 -4.47 -1.75
C LEU A 92 6.41 -5.49 -1.16
N SER A 93 7.65 -5.38 -1.59
CA SER A 93 8.81 -6.06 -1.02
C SER A 93 9.82 -4.98 -0.61
N GLY A 94 9.82 -4.61 0.67
CA GLY A 94 10.55 -3.45 1.18
C GLY A 94 9.75 -2.15 0.97
N GLN A 95 10.45 -1.03 0.73
CA GLN A 95 9.81 0.29 0.54
C GLN A 95 9.47 0.61 -0.91
N ILE A 96 10.21 0.04 -1.87
CA ILE A 96 10.16 0.46 -3.28
C ILE A 96 10.10 -0.71 -4.27
N GLY A 97 10.30 -1.95 -3.81
CA GLY A 97 10.17 -3.13 -4.67
C GLY A 97 8.73 -3.59 -4.73
N LEU A 98 8.31 -4.06 -5.90
CA LEU A 98 6.98 -4.64 -6.12
C LEU A 98 7.13 -6.05 -6.69
N VAL A 99 6.50 -7.03 -6.06
CA VAL A 99 6.58 -8.45 -6.44
C VAL A 99 5.19 -9.05 -6.65
N ALA A 100 5.11 -10.09 -7.47
CA ALA A 100 3.87 -10.81 -7.71
C ALA A 100 3.42 -11.60 -6.46
N MET A 101 2.18 -11.40 -5.99
CA MET A 101 1.62 -12.13 -4.83
C MET A 101 1.07 -13.51 -5.22
N ARG A 102 0.76 -13.68 -6.50
CA ARG A 102 0.29 -14.89 -7.17
C ARG A 102 0.82 -14.89 -8.60
N ASP A 103 0.66 -15.99 -9.32
CA ASP A 103 0.93 -16.01 -10.75
C ASP A 103 0.04 -15.00 -11.49
N ILE A 104 0.62 -14.27 -12.44
CA ILE A 104 -0.03 -13.26 -13.27
C ILE A 104 0.01 -13.76 -14.72
N LYS A 105 -1.16 -13.86 -15.34
CA LYS A 105 -1.30 -14.32 -16.73
C LYS A 105 -0.99 -13.19 -17.71
N ILE A 106 -0.61 -13.59 -18.92
CA ILE A 106 -0.47 -12.67 -20.07
C ILE A 106 -1.74 -11.84 -20.22
N GLY A 107 -1.57 -10.53 -20.40
CA GLY A 107 -2.63 -9.56 -20.56
C GLY A 107 -3.28 -9.06 -19.26
N GLU A 108 -3.00 -9.66 -18.10
CA GLU A 108 -3.44 -9.11 -16.82
C GLU A 108 -2.72 -7.80 -16.51
N GLU A 109 -3.46 -6.82 -15.98
CA GLU A 109 -2.89 -5.60 -15.43
C GLU A 109 -2.23 -5.89 -14.08
N VAL A 110 -1.04 -5.35 -13.84
CA VAL A 110 -0.39 -5.42 -12.53
C VAL A 110 -0.88 -4.26 -11.67
N CYS A 111 -1.48 -4.62 -10.53
CA CYS A 111 -1.97 -3.66 -9.55
C CYS A 111 -1.55 -4.08 -8.13
N PHE A 112 -1.38 -3.09 -7.25
CA PHE A 112 -1.25 -3.29 -5.81
C PHE A 112 -2.34 -2.52 -5.04
N ASP A 113 -2.51 -2.84 -3.76
CA ASP A 113 -3.43 -2.09 -2.91
C ASP A 113 -2.66 -0.97 -2.20
N TYR A 114 -3.08 0.29 -2.37
CA TYR A 114 -2.38 1.44 -1.82
C TYR A 114 -2.39 1.45 -0.28
N ALA A 115 -3.28 0.68 0.36
CA ALA A 115 -3.20 0.43 1.80
C ALA A 115 -1.86 -0.21 2.24
N MET A 116 -1.09 -0.80 1.30
CA MET A 116 0.24 -1.34 1.56
C MET A 116 1.30 -0.25 1.82
N SER A 117 1.14 0.96 1.30
CA SER A 117 2.08 2.09 1.44
C SER A 117 1.49 3.32 2.15
N ASP A 118 0.21 3.60 1.95
CA ASP A 118 -0.32 4.93 2.21
C ASP A 118 -0.87 5.05 3.63
N THR A 119 -0.40 6.07 4.34
CA THR A 119 -0.78 6.37 5.73
C THR A 119 -1.20 7.83 5.92
N MET A 120 -1.24 8.61 4.85
CA MET A 120 -1.54 10.04 4.84
C MET A 120 -2.58 10.38 3.75
N PRO A 121 -3.39 11.44 3.92
CA PRO A 121 -4.43 11.82 2.98
C PRO A 121 -3.87 12.74 1.87
N TYR A 122 -3.29 12.18 0.82
CA TYR A 122 -2.77 12.96 -0.33
C TYR A 122 -3.35 12.59 -1.69
N ASP A 123 -3.86 11.37 -1.84
CA ASP A 123 -4.40 10.84 -3.09
C ASP A 123 -5.61 9.95 -2.81
N GLU A 124 -6.63 10.53 -2.13
CA GLU A 124 -7.90 9.83 -1.92
C GLU A 124 -8.77 9.91 -3.17
N PHE A 125 -9.39 8.79 -3.57
CA PHE A 125 -10.20 8.73 -4.79
C PHE A 125 -11.34 7.71 -4.69
N ASP A 126 -12.38 7.93 -5.50
CA ASP A 126 -13.45 6.95 -5.72
C ASP A 126 -12.94 5.81 -6.59
N CYS A 127 -13.03 4.58 -6.08
CA CYS A 127 -12.38 3.41 -6.67
C CYS A 127 -13.30 2.69 -7.66
N GLY A 128 -12.90 2.72 -8.93
CA GLY A 128 -13.52 1.99 -10.03
C GLY A 128 -12.78 0.72 -10.46
N CYS A 129 -12.00 0.07 -9.58
CA CYS A 129 -11.10 -1.03 -9.98
C CYS A 129 -11.80 -2.30 -10.52
N GLY A 130 -13.13 -2.41 -10.42
CA GLY A 130 -13.91 -3.54 -10.95
C GLY A 130 -13.80 -4.85 -10.15
N ALA A 131 -13.01 -4.90 -9.08
CA ALA A 131 -12.92 -6.09 -8.23
C ALA A 131 -14.24 -6.34 -7.47
N LEU A 132 -14.61 -7.62 -7.29
CA LEU A 132 -15.82 -8.02 -6.54
C LEU A 132 -15.84 -7.50 -5.08
N ASN A 133 -14.66 -7.27 -4.51
CA ASN A 133 -14.47 -6.75 -3.16
C ASN A 133 -14.03 -5.27 -3.17
N CYS A 134 -14.35 -4.52 -4.23
CA CYS A 134 -14.04 -3.10 -4.34
C CYS A 134 -14.56 -2.33 -3.12
N ARG A 135 -13.73 -1.45 -2.56
CA ARG A 135 -14.08 -0.61 -1.41
C ARG A 135 -14.94 0.60 -1.77
N GLY A 136 -15.07 0.93 -3.06
CA GLY A 136 -15.75 2.13 -3.55
C GLY A 136 -14.98 3.43 -3.32
N LYS A 137 -14.18 3.53 -2.26
CA LYS A 137 -13.25 4.64 -2.00
C LYS A 137 -11.93 4.12 -1.43
N VAL A 138 -10.82 4.71 -1.84
CA VAL A 138 -9.48 4.46 -1.32
C VAL A 138 -9.02 5.68 -0.54
N GLY A 139 -8.39 5.47 0.61
CA GLY A 139 -7.81 6.58 1.38
C GLY A 139 -6.72 6.16 2.35
N GLY A 140 -6.01 7.16 2.88
CA GLY A 140 -4.80 7.00 3.70
C GLY A 140 -4.99 6.33 5.07
N ASN A 141 -6.23 5.95 5.44
CA ASN A 141 -6.53 5.22 6.66
C ASN A 141 -6.85 3.74 6.41
N ASP A 142 -6.83 3.28 5.16
CA ASP A 142 -7.24 1.92 4.81
C ASP A 142 -6.34 0.83 5.44
N TRP A 143 -5.05 1.13 5.64
CA TRP A 143 -4.10 0.25 6.33
C TRP A 143 -4.55 -0.15 7.75
N GLN A 144 -5.45 0.61 8.37
CA GLN A 144 -5.99 0.30 9.71
C GLN A 144 -7.03 -0.83 9.69
N LYS A 145 -7.59 -1.16 8.52
CA LYS A 145 -8.67 -2.17 8.39
C LYS A 145 -8.11 -3.57 8.66
N PRO A 146 -8.62 -4.32 9.67
CA PRO A 146 -8.08 -5.64 10.02
C PRO A 146 -8.10 -6.66 8.87
N ILE A 147 -9.11 -6.57 7.99
CA ILE A 147 -9.23 -7.45 6.82
C ILE A 147 -8.07 -7.25 5.85
N LEU A 148 -7.63 -6.01 5.63
CA LEU A 148 -6.49 -5.70 4.76
C LEU A 148 -5.17 -6.08 5.43
N GLN A 149 -5.04 -5.82 6.74
CA GLN A 149 -3.87 -6.27 7.52
C GLN A 149 -3.66 -7.78 7.44
N LYS A 150 -4.74 -8.57 7.51
CA LYS A 150 -4.67 -10.02 7.35
C LYS A 150 -4.32 -10.41 5.92
N ARG A 151 -4.94 -9.76 4.92
CA ARG A 151 -4.77 -10.10 3.50
C ARG A 151 -3.37 -9.80 2.98
N TYR A 152 -2.78 -8.67 3.40
CA TYR A 152 -1.51 -8.15 2.89
C TYR A 152 -0.35 -8.35 3.88
N ALA A 153 -0.51 -9.25 4.85
CA ALA A 153 0.58 -9.59 5.77
C ALA A 153 1.84 -10.00 4.99
N GLY A 154 2.96 -9.34 5.28
CA GLY A 154 4.23 -9.53 4.57
C GLY A 154 4.42 -8.68 3.31
N PHE A 155 3.41 -7.91 2.88
CA PHE A 155 3.46 -7.03 1.69
C PHE A 155 3.25 -5.54 2.01
N PHE A 156 3.23 -5.16 3.28
CA PHE A 156 3.21 -3.76 3.69
C PHE A 156 4.61 -3.14 3.59
N ALA A 157 4.68 -1.87 3.19
CA ALA A 157 5.89 -1.10 3.36
C ALA A 157 6.27 -1.02 4.86
N PRO A 158 7.57 -0.97 5.20
CA PRO A 158 8.04 -0.99 6.58
C PRO A 158 7.39 0.04 7.51
N HIS A 159 7.16 1.27 7.05
CA HIS A 159 6.53 2.33 7.87
C HIS A 159 5.07 2.02 8.19
N VAL A 160 4.34 1.42 7.25
CA VAL A 160 2.96 0.96 7.48
C VAL A 160 2.94 -0.20 8.46
N GLN A 161 3.84 -1.18 8.28
CA GLN A 161 3.94 -2.34 9.18
C GLN A 161 4.25 -1.89 10.63
N ARG A 162 5.17 -0.94 10.83
CA ARG A 162 5.44 -0.36 12.16
C ARG A 162 4.20 0.29 12.79
N LYS A 163 3.41 1.04 12.01
CA LYS A 163 2.15 1.64 12.50
C LYS A 163 1.11 0.57 12.86
N ILE A 164 0.99 -0.50 12.08
CA ILE A 164 0.11 -1.64 12.38
C ILE A 164 0.50 -2.30 13.70
N ASP A 165 1.79 -2.55 13.91
CA ASP A 165 2.29 -3.21 15.10
C ASP A 165 2.13 -2.34 16.35
N ALA A 166 2.41 -1.03 16.25
CA ALA A 166 2.13 -0.07 17.31
C ALA A 166 0.63 -0.06 17.69
N MET A 167 -0.26 0.03 16.70
CA MET A 167 -1.72 0.00 16.93
C MET A 167 -2.17 -1.31 17.61
N LYS A 168 -1.60 -2.45 17.23
CA LYS A 168 -1.91 -3.75 17.87
C LYS A 168 -1.40 -3.79 19.32
N ALA A 169 -0.20 -3.27 19.57
CA ALA A 169 0.37 -3.19 20.92
C ALA A 169 -0.48 -2.30 21.84
N GLU A 170 -0.92 -1.14 21.37
CA GLU A 170 -1.82 -0.23 22.09
C GLU A 170 -3.16 -0.90 22.42
N LYS A 171 -3.80 -1.56 21.44
CA LYS A 171 -5.05 -2.30 21.66
C LYS A 171 -4.88 -3.44 22.67
N SER A 172 -3.75 -4.15 22.62
CA SER A 172 -3.41 -5.21 23.57
C SER A 172 -3.22 -4.65 25.00
N ALA A 173 -2.49 -3.55 25.14
CA ALA A 173 -2.28 -2.87 26.42
C ALA A 173 -3.60 -2.35 27.01
N ALA A 174 -4.46 -1.75 26.18
CA ALA A 174 -5.79 -1.28 26.60
C ALA A 174 -6.66 -2.45 27.11
N ARG A 175 -6.71 -3.58 26.39
CA ARG A 175 -7.45 -4.78 26.80
C ARG A 175 -6.95 -5.33 28.14
N LYS A 176 -5.63 -5.40 28.33
CA LYS A 176 -5.02 -5.84 29.61
C LYS A 176 -5.41 -4.91 30.76
N LYS A 177 -5.41 -3.59 30.53
CA LYS A 177 -5.82 -2.60 31.54
C LYS A 177 -7.29 -2.77 31.94
N VAL A 178 -8.19 -2.97 30.97
CA VAL A 178 -9.63 -3.23 31.25
C VAL A 178 -9.80 -4.52 32.06
N ALA A 179 -9.12 -5.61 31.68
CA ALA A 179 -9.19 -6.88 32.39
C ALA A 179 -8.66 -6.78 33.84
N ALA A 180 -7.56 -6.06 34.06
CA ALA A 180 -6.99 -5.85 35.39
C ALA A 180 -7.93 -5.04 36.30
N THR A 181 -8.57 -3.99 35.77
CA THR A 181 -9.58 -3.21 36.51
C THR A 181 -10.79 -4.06 36.88
N ALA A 182 -11.30 -4.88 35.96
CA ALA A 182 -12.43 -5.77 36.22
C ALA A 182 -12.12 -6.82 37.31
N ALA A 183 -10.91 -7.42 37.28
CA ALA A 183 -10.47 -8.36 38.30
C ALA A 183 -10.29 -7.70 39.67
N GLY A 184 -9.75 -6.48 39.72
CA GLY A 184 -9.62 -5.70 40.96
C GLY A 184 -10.96 -5.27 41.56
N TYR A 185 -11.99 -5.05 40.73
CA TYR A 185 -13.35 -4.79 41.21
C TYR A 185 -13.98 -6.08 41.77
N ALA A 186 -13.88 -7.22 41.06
CA ALA A 186 -14.38 -8.51 41.52
C ALA A 186 -13.76 -8.98 42.86
N GLY A 187 -12.47 -8.70 43.09
CA GLY A 187 -11.79 -9.03 44.35
C GLY A 187 -12.26 -8.20 45.56
N LYS A 188 -12.91 -7.04 45.35
CA LYS A 188 -13.43 -6.17 46.42
C LYS A 188 -14.88 -6.48 46.81
N ILE A 189 -15.60 -7.27 46.01
CA ILE A 189 -17.01 -7.67 46.23
C ILE A 189 -17.12 -9.08 46.80
N ALA A 190 -16.02 -9.78 47.08
CA ALA A 190 -16.06 -11.06 47.78
C ALA A 190 -16.58 -10.84 49.21
N PRO A 191 -17.73 -11.42 49.60
CA PRO A 191 -18.32 -11.18 50.90
C PRO A 191 -17.48 -11.86 51.99
N ALA A 192 -17.12 -11.09 53.01
CA ALA A 192 -16.60 -11.62 54.26
C ALA A 192 -17.75 -12.31 55.01
N PHE A 193 -18.03 -13.57 54.67
CA PHE A 193 -18.87 -14.42 55.52
C PHE A 193 -18.02 -14.92 56.69
N LYS A 194 -18.30 -14.38 57.88
CA LYS A 194 -18.00 -14.98 59.18
C LYS A 194 -19.27 -15.59 59.74
#